data_AF-A0A023FPZ3-F1
#
_entry.id   AF-A0A023FPZ3-F1
#
_cell.length_a   1.000
_cell.length_b   1.000
_cell.length_c   1.000
_cell.angle_alpha   90.00
_cell.angle_beta   90.00
_cell.angle_gamma   90.00
#
_symmetry.space_group_name_H-M   'P 1'
#
loop_
_entity.id
_entity.type
_entity.pdbx_description
1 polymer ?
#
loop_
_entity_poly.entity_id
_entity_poly.type
_entity_poly.pdbx_seq_one_letter_code
_entity_poly.pdbx_strand_id
1 'polypeptide(L)'
;MSNLPFLTLLAFIAGSLLLVEATVRGRERRQVVLNESYFEESEYCHLKEGESCLYTEGCTCKPPPTKGYIRERHFFFSPEHGRCFKHPRDIGTGCNSFEKEIDCYRQCERKLKFKGWRRVLKTKLEN
;
A
#
# COMPACT_ATOMS: atom_id res chain seq x y z
N MET A 1 -35.59 42.99 -1.16
CA MET A 1 -35.15 42.49 -2.49
C MET A 1 -33.81 41.79 -2.33
N SER A 2 -33.91 40.48 -2.14
CA SER A 2 -33.04 39.40 -2.60
C SER A 2 -31.50 39.56 -2.58
N ASN A 3 -30.87 39.22 -1.45
CA ASN A 3 -29.45 38.83 -1.34
C ASN A 3 -29.18 37.42 -1.92
N LEU A 4 -29.84 37.07 -3.02
CA LEU A 4 -29.67 35.79 -3.74
C LEU A 4 -28.19 35.46 -4.08
N PRO A 5 -27.35 36.39 -4.55
CA PRO A 5 -25.96 36.05 -4.88
C PRO A 5 -25.10 35.77 -3.64
N PHE A 6 -25.48 36.29 -2.46
CA PHE A 6 -24.73 36.07 -1.23
C PHE A 6 -24.97 34.66 -0.67
N LEU A 7 -26.20 34.16 -0.79
CA LEU A 7 -26.57 32.81 -0.36
C LEU A 7 -25.91 31.73 -1.23
N THR A 8 -25.82 31.95 -2.55
CA THR A 8 -25.17 30.99 -3.46
C THR A 8 -23.66 30.95 -3.24
N LEU A 9 -23.01 32.09 -3.00
CA LEU A 9 -21.59 32.16 -2.67
C LEU A 9 -21.28 31.41 -1.36
N LEU A 10 -22.08 31.63 -0.32
CA LEU A 10 -21.92 30.94 0.96
C LEU A 10 -22.11 29.42 0.84
N ALA A 11 -23.11 28.97 0.07
CA ALA A 11 -23.32 27.55 -0.18
C ALA A 11 -22.14 26.91 -0.94
N PHE A 12 -21.55 27.64 -1.90
CA PHE A 12 -20.39 27.17 -2.65
C PHE A 12 -19.13 27.08 -1.78
N ILE A 13 -18.90 28.08 -0.91
CA ILE A 13 -17.78 28.07 0.05
C ILE A 13 -17.95 26.93 1.05
N ALA A 14 -19.14 26.76 1.63
CA ALA A 14 -19.41 25.65 2.56
C ALA A 14 -19.23 24.27 1.88
N GLY A 15 -19.70 24.11 0.64
CA GLY A 15 -19.53 22.88 -0.13
C GLY A 15 -18.07 22.56 -0.43
N SER A 16 -17.27 23.56 -0.80
CA SER A 16 -15.83 23.37 -1.06
C SER A 16 -15.05 23.02 0.21
N LEU A 17 -15.37 23.62 1.36
CA LEU A 17 -14.75 23.28 2.64
C LEU A 17 -15.05 21.83 3.07
N LEU A 18 -16.29 21.37 2.88
CA LEU A 18 -16.68 19.98 3.19
C LEU A 18 -15.95 18.97 2.29
N LEU A 19 -15.77 19.28 1.00
CA LEU A 19 -14.98 18.43 0.10
C LEU A 19 -13.52 18.37 0.51
N VAL A 20 -12.92 19.51 0.88
CA VAL A 20 -11.53 19.56 1.36
C VAL A 20 -11.38 18.75 2.64
N GLU A 21 -12.26 18.89 3.63
CA GLU A 21 -12.19 18.13 4.88
C GLU A 21 -12.32 16.60 4.63
N ALA A 22 -13.21 16.19 3.75
CA ALA A 22 -13.36 14.78 3.36
C ALA A 22 -12.08 14.22 2.72
N THR A 23 -11.39 15.00 1.88
CA THR A 23 -10.10 14.58 1.31
C THR A 23 -8.97 14.54 2.34
N VAL A 24 -8.96 15.45 3.32
CA VAL A 24 -7.93 15.51 4.37
C VAL A 24 -8.09 14.35 5.35
N ARG A 25 -9.30 14.04 5.82
CA ARG A 25 -9.56 12.88 6.71
C ARG A 25 -9.27 11.53 6.04
N GLY A 26 -9.50 11.40 4.74
CA GLY A 26 -9.12 10.19 4.00
C GLY A 26 -7.60 9.93 3.97
N ARG A 27 -6.79 10.95 4.26
CA ARG A 27 -5.31 10.91 4.20
C ARG A 27 -4.65 10.69 5.56
N GLU A 28 -5.43 10.52 6.62
CA GLU A 28 -4.89 10.21 7.94
C GLU A 28 -4.11 8.89 7.86
N ARG A 29 -2.80 8.99 8.09
CA ARG A 29 -1.83 7.89 7.96
C ARG A 29 -2.17 6.83 9.00
N ARG A 30 -3.06 5.89 8.65
CA ARG A 30 -3.19 4.63 9.37
C ARG A 30 -1.81 3.99 9.34
N GLN A 31 -1.12 4.03 10.48
CA GLN A 31 0.02 3.15 10.68
C GLN A 31 -0.51 1.74 10.47
N VAL A 32 -0.04 1.10 9.42
CA VAL A 32 -0.48 -0.25 9.08
C VAL A 32 0.20 -1.15 10.08
N VAL A 33 -0.58 -1.65 11.04
CA VAL A 33 -0.15 -2.80 11.83
C VAL A 33 -0.22 -3.98 10.88
N LEU A 34 0.94 -4.56 10.56
CA LEU A 34 1.03 -5.68 9.65
C LEU A 34 0.76 -6.97 10.41
N ASN A 35 -0.23 -7.73 9.95
CA ASN A 35 -0.41 -9.09 10.42
C ASN A 35 0.53 -10.03 9.64
N GLU A 36 1.52 -10.58 10.33
CA GLU A 36 2.57 -11.40 9.72
C GLU A 36 2.05 -12.68 9.06
N SER A 37 0.87 -13.18 9.45
CA SER A 37 0.29 -14.43 8.94
C SER A 37 -0.14 -14.37 7.46
N TYR A 38 -0.27 -13.16 6.91
CA TYR A 38 -0.67 -12.94 5.52
C TYR A 38 0.51 -12.96 4.55
N PHE A 39 1.74 -12.93 5.07
CA PHE A 39 2.93 -13.03 4.25
C PHE A 39 3.36 -14.49 4.11
N GLU A 40 3.92 -14.81 2.95
CA GLU A 40 4.44 -16.13 2.65
C GLU A 40 5.94 -16.18 2.97
N GLU A 41 6.35 -17.27 3.60
CA GLU A 41 7.75 -17.63 3.75
C GLU A 41 8.02 -18.71 2.68
N SER A 42 8.41 -18.24 1.49
CA SER A 42 8.70 -19.11 0.35
C SER A 42 10.17 -19.00 -0.04
N GLU A 43 10.66 -19.97 -0.81
CA GLU A 43 12.03 -19.94 -1.34
C GLU A 43 12.29 -18.68 -2.18
N TYR A 44 11.23 -18.11 -2.79
CA TYR A 44 11.29 -16.86 -3.56
C TYR A 44 11.51 -15.60 -2.71
N CYS A 45 11.35 -15.71 -1.38
CA CYS A 45 11.60 -14.62 -0.44
C CYS A 45 13.06 -14.52 -0.01
N HIS A 46 13.83 -15.59 -0.19
CA HIS A 46 15.24 -15.68 0.16
C HIS A 46 16.07 -15.75 -1.11
N LEU A 47 16.39 -14.59 -1.68
CA LEU A 47 17.33 -14.55 -2.80
C LEU A 47 18.70 -15.09 -2.39
N LYS A 48 19.25 -16.00 -3.20
CA LYS A 48 20.69 -16.31 -3.15
C LYS A 48 21.47 -15.17 -3.80
N GLU A 49 22.73 -15.02 -3.40
CA GLU A 49 23.60 -13.95 -3.89
C GLU A 49 23.73 -14.03 -5.42
N GLY A 50 23.28 -12.99 -6.13
CA GLY A 50 23.26 -12.92 -7.60
C GLY A 50 21.91 -13.26 -8.26
N GLU A 51 20.89 -13.68 -7.51
CA GLU A 51 19.55 -13.93 -8.06
C GLU A 51 18.67 -12.67 -8.02
N SER A 52 17.80 -12.52 -9.02
CA SER A 52 16.81 -11.44 -9.07
C SER A 52 15.46 -11.93 -8.55
N CYS A 53 14.71 -11.06 -7.88
CA CYS A 53 13.36 -11.40 -7.41
C CYS A 53 12.47 -11.79 -8.59
N LEU A 54 11.87 -12.97 -8.53
CA LEU A 54 10.84 -13.35 -9.47
C LEU A 54 9.64 -12.42 -9.29
N TYR A 55 9.39 -11.61 -10.33
CA TYR A 55 8.35 -10.60 -10.32
C TYR A 55 6.97 -11.25 -10.12
N THR A 56 6.18 -10.71 -9.18
CA THR A 56 4.90 -11.19 -8.61
C THR A 56 4.97 -12.18 -7.45
N GLU A 57 5.92 -13.12 -7.42
CA GLU A 57 6.05 -14.10 -6.33
C GLU A 57 6.72 -13.46 -5.11
N GLY A 58 7.66 -12.54 -5.34
CA GLY A 58 8.25 -11.72 -4.28
C GLY A 58 7.28 -10.77 -3.55
N CYS A 59 6.08 -10.54 -4.07
CA CYS A 59 5.11 -9.60 -3.52
C CYS A 59 4.44 -10.09 -2.22
N THR A 60 4.41 -11.41 -1.98
CA THR A 60 3.86 -12.01 -0.76
C THR A 60 4.87 -12.11 0.37
N CYS A 61 6.14 -11.87 0.09
CA CYS A 61 7.19 -11.99 1.06
C CYS A 61 7.05 -10.95 2.17
N LYS A 62 7.48 -11.31 3.37
CA LYS A 62 7.62 -10.33 4.44
C LYS A 62 8.54 -9.19 3.97
N PRO A 63 8.19 -7.92 4.23
CA PRO A 63 9.09 -6.82 3.95
C PRO A 63 10.38 -7.04 4.75
N PRO A 64 11.56 -6.86 4.13
CA PRO A 64 12.84 -7.13 4.78
C PRO A 64 13.03 -6.21 6.00
N PRO A 65 13.67 -6.71 7.07
CA PRO A 65 13.93 -5.91 8.26
C PRO A 65 14.78 -4.68 7.90
N THR A 66 14.60 -3.61 8.68
CA THR A 66 15.36 -2.36 8.55
C THR A 66 16.86 -2.65 8.63
N LYS A 67 17.60 -2.44 7.53
CA LYS A 67 19.06 -2.51 7.52
C LYS A 67 19.64 -1.10 7.59
N GLY A 68 19.92 -0.63 8.80
CA GLY A 68 20.71 0.59 9.04
C GLY A 68 19.90 1.86 9.33
N TYR A 69 20.60 3.00 9.26
CA TYR A 69 20.12 4.33 9.67
C TYR A 69 19.65 5.21 8.50
N ILE A 70 19.76 4.71 7.26
CA ILE A 70 19.48 5.49 6.05
C ILE A 70 17.97 5.52 5.82
N ARG A 71 17.42 6.75 5.84
CA ARG A 71 15.99 7.04 5.77
C ARG A 71 15.39 6.98 4.37
N GLU A 72 15.58 5.86 3.67
CA GLU A 72 14.96 5.65 2.37
C GLU A 72 13.50 5.18 2.54
N ARG A 73 12.59 5.96 1.98
CA ARG A 73 11.14 5.75 2.09
C ARG A 73 10.70 4.64 1.14
N HIS A 74 10.73 3.41 1.63
CA HIS A 74 10.32 2.26 0.85
C HIS A 74 8.83 1.94 1.02
N PHE A 75 8.27 1.35 -0.03
CA PHE A 75 6.93 0.83 -0.16
C PHE A 75 6.98 -0.70 -0.20
N PHE A 76 5.93 -1.35 0.25
CA PHE A 76 5.77 -2.79 0.19
C PHE A 76 4.30 -3.11 -0.08
N PHE A 77 4.05 -4.30 -0.63
CA PHE A 77 2.70 -4.79 -0.86
C PHE A 77 2.21 -5.56 0.38
N SER A 78 1.00 -5.24 0.86
CA SER A 78 0.35 -6.01 1.93
C SER A 78 -0.68 -6.97 1.31
N PRO A 79 -0.47 -8.28 1.44
CA PRO A 79 -1.43 -9.28 0.96
C PRO A 79 -2.82 -9.12 1.56
N GLU A 80 -2.87 -8.89 2.87
CA GLU A 80 -4.09 -8.67 3.66
C GLU A 80 -5.01 -7.61 3.04
N HIS A 81 -4.43 -6.48 2.65
CA HIS A 81 -5.18 -5.33 2.12
C HIS A 81 -5.23 -5.30 0.59
N GLY A 82 -4.47 -6.18 -0.07
CA GLY A 82 -4.35 -6.22 -1.53
C GLY A 82 -3.87 -4.91 -2.15
N ARG A 83 -3.00 -4.15 -1.45
CA ARG A 83 -2.50 -2.85 -1.90
C ARG A 83 -1.10 -2.54 -1.40
N CYS A 84 -0.47 -1.55 -2.03
CA CYS A 84 0.82 -1.03 -1.61
C CYS A 84 0.70 -0.06 -0.44
N PHE A 85 1.66 -0.14 0.47
CA PHE A 85 1.77 0.73 1.62
C PHE A 85 3.18 1.27 1.76
N LYS A 86 3.26 2.47 2.31
CA LYS A 86 4.53 3.05 2.73
C LYS A 86 4.91 2.51 4.11
N HIS A 87 6.11 1.97 4.25
CA HIS A 87 6.57 1.54 5.56
C HIS A 87 6.86 2.76 6.47
N PRO A 88 6.48 2.73 7.76
CA PRO A 88 6.71 3.85 8.67
C PRO A 88 8.18 4.07 9.02
N ARG A 89 9.00 3.02 8.86
CA ARG A 89 10.46 3.02 9.00
C ARG A 89 11.10 2.57 7.70
N ASP A 90 12.41 2.61 7.61
CA ASP A 90 13.11 2.07 6.45
C ASP A 90 12.97 0.55 6.46
N ILE A 91 12.82 -0.04 5.29
CA ILE A 91 12.91 -1.49 5.09
C ILE A 91 14.13 -1.75 4.23
N GLY A 92 14.81 -2.86 4.47
CA GLY A 92 15.98 -3.23 3.69
C GLY A 92 15.66 -3.44 2.20
N THR A 93 16.69 -3.81 1.46
CA THR A 93 16.52 -4.35 0.11
C THR A 93 16.03 -5.80 0.20
N GLY A 94 15.01 -6.13 -0.58
CA GLY A 94 14.37 -7.45 -0.60
C GLY A 94 13.21 -7.48 -1.60
N CYS A 95 12.60 -8.63 -1.81
CA CYS A 95 11.65 -8.80 -2.91
C CYS A 95 10.31 -8.07 -2.75
N ASN A 96 9.89 -7.81 -1.51
CA ASN A 96 8.73 -6.98 -1.21
C ASN A 96 9.16 -5.59 -0.69
N SER A 97 10.10 -4.95 -1.38
CA SER A 97 10.63 -3.63 -1.03
C SER A 97 10.83 -2.81 -2.30
N PHE A 98 10.21 -1.63 -2.35
CA PHE A 98 10.19 -0.77 -3.53
C PHE A 98 10.51 0.68 -3.13
N GLU A 99 11.39 1.35 -3.87
CA GLU A 99 11.68 2.76 -3.61
C GLU A 99 10.49 3.69 -3.91
N LYS A 100 9.67 3.32 -4.91
CA LYS A 100 8.54 4.13 -5.38
C LYS A 100 7.24 3.36 -5.29
N GLU A 101 6.19 4.06 -4.88
CA GLU A 101 4.82 3.52 -4.83
C GLU A 101 4.36 2.95 -6.17
N ILE A 102 4.71 3.64 -7.26
CA ILE A 102 4.32 3.23 -8.62
C ILE A 102 4.93 1.89 -9.03
N ASP A 103 6.13 1.58 -8.54
CA ASP A 103 6.81 0.33 -8.85
C ASP A 103 6.14 -0.82 -8.10
N CYS A 104 5.83 -0.63 -6.81
CA CYS A 104 5.01 -1.56 -6.05
C CYS A 104 3.65 -1.80 -6.73
N TYR A 105 2.96 -0.73 -7.14
CA TYR A 105 1.65 -0.84 -7.79
C TYR A 105 1.72 -1.63 -9.10
N ARG A 106 2.68 -1.32 -9.97
CA ARG A 106 2.81 -1.98 -11.28
C ARG A 106 3.21 -3.44 -11.16
N GLN A 107 4.06 -3.77 -10.19
CA GLN A 107 4.62 -5.11 -10.04
C GLN A 107 3.73 -6.03 -9.21
N CYS A 108 3.09 -5.51 -8.15
CA CYS A 108 2.29 -6.30 -7.23
C CYS A 108 0.80 -6.03 -7.39
N GLU A 109 0.33 -4.85 -6.98
CA GLU A 109 -1.10 -4.57 -6.85
C GLU A 109 -1.87 -4.76 -8.16
N ARG A 110 -1.35 -4.22 -9.27
CA ARG A 110 -1.95 -4.37 -10.60
C ARG A 110 -1.94 -5.83 -11.04
N LYS A 111 -0.77 -6.50 -11.02
CA LYS A 111 -0.63 -7.86 -11.54
C LYS A 111 -1.41 -8.90 -10.73
N LEU A 112 -1.43 -8.78 -9.41
CA LEU A 112 -2.18 -9.68 -8.53
C LEU A 112 -3.69 -9.48 -8.66
N LYS A 113 -4.16 -8.24 -8.85
CA LYS A 113 -5.58 -7.98 -9.20
C LYS A 113 -5.99 -8.69 -10.49
N PHE A 114 -5.14 -8.65 -11.53
CA PHE A 114 -5.41 -9.34 -12.80
C PHE A 114 -5.35 -10.88 -12.68
N LYS A 115 -4.46 -11.43 -11.84
CA LYS A 115 -4.37 -12.88 -11.59
C LYS A 115 -5.52 -13.45 -10.74
N GLY A 116 -6.48 -12.64 -10.27
CA GLY A 116 -7.65 -13.12 -9.54
C GLY A 116 -7.37 -13.51 -8.08
N TRP A 117 -6.43 -12.83 -7.44
CA TRP A 117 -5.84 -13.20 -6.16
C TRP A 117 -6.81 -13.18 -4.95
N ARG A 118 -7.99 -12.55 -5.08
CA ARG A 118 -9.07 -12.64 -4.07
C ARG A 118 -9.54 -14.08 -3.82
N ARG A 119 -9.33 -15.02 -4.75
CA ARG A 119 -9.65 -16.44 -4.54
C ARG A 119 -8.71 -17.15 -3.56
N VAL A 120 -7.45 -16.71 -3.45
CA VAL A 120 -6.43 -17.36 -2.59
C VAL A 120 -6.57 -16.96 -1.12
N LEU A 121 -6.95 -15.71 -0.84
CA LEU A 121 -7.18 -15.22 0.53
C LEU A 121 -8.45 -15.78 1.16
N LYS A 122 -9.51 -16.04 0.36
CA LYS A 122 -10.78 -16.57 0.87
C LYS A 122 -10.61 -17.98 1.45
N THR A 123 -9.80 -18.82 0.81
CA THR A 123 -9.44 -20.16 1.27
C THR A 123 -8.61 -20.22 2.55
N LYS A 124 -7.91 -19.14 2.94
CA LYS A 124 -7.17 -19.07 4.22
C LYS A 124 -8.00 -18.53 5.39
N LEU A 125 -9.14 -17.91 5.11
CA LEU A 125 -10.08 -17.39 6.12
C LEU A 125 -11.20 -18.40 6.47
N GLU A 126 -11.36 -19.44 5.66
CA GLU A 126 -12.38 -20.48 5.81
C GLU A 126 -11.82 -21.82 6.37
N ASN A 127 -10.52 -21.87 6.71
CA ASN A 127 -9.83 -22.97 7.42
C ASN A 127 -9.11 -22.44 8.65
#